data_AF-A0A0H5RFD1-F1
#
_entry.id   AF-A0A0H5RFD1-F1
#
_cell.length_a   1.000
_cell.length_b   1.000
_cell.length_c   1.000
_cell.angle_alpha   90.00
_cell.angle_beta   90.00
_cell.angle_gamma   90.00
#
_symmetry.space_group_name_H-M   'P 1'
#
loop_
_entity.id
_entity.type
_entity.pdbx_description
1 polymer ?
#
loop_
_entity_poly.entity_id
_entity_poly.type
_entity_poly.pdbx_seq_one_letter_code
_entity_poly.pdbx_strand_id
1 'polypeptide(L)'
;VNEPKSLYDDVLWLFDYTFDSQFAAFSLPSELHYVQTPLTIETGCPSLVWPLNFDTFRRNVYNQRAFIVHSSKDRLRVLAGDLHDFDVETMIANASRTVLWMADQKRGQMQYIDSESAAMAQVCYRAGHSLYFNPDQETQRRYISAICEDLGMDFTAAIDGG
;
A
#
# COMPACT_ATOMS: atom_id res chain seq x y z
N VAL A 1 3.24 -37.28 22.72
CA VAL A 1 2.30 -36.14 22.59
C VAL A 1 2.87 -35.28 21.48
N ASN A 2 2.27 -35.34 20.30
CA ASN A 2 2.69 -34.60 19.11
C ASN A 2 2.00 -33.24 19.14
N GLU A 3 2.76 -32.16 19.31
CA GLU A 3 2.26 -30.82 19.03
C GLU A 3 2.33 -30.52 17.53
N PRO A 4 1.34 -29.83 16.95
CA PRO A 4 1.32 -29.54 15.53
C PRO A 4 2.31 -28.40 15.23
N LYS A 5 3.18 -28.62 14.24
CA LYS A 5 4.00 -27.56 13.65
C LYS A 5 3.06 -26.53 13.02
N SER A 6 3.09 -25.30 13.56
CA SER A 6 2.45 -24.13 12.97
C SER A 6 2.97 -23.94 11.54
N LEU A 7 2.05 -23.84 10.58
CA LEU A 7 2.27 -23.86 9.14
C LEU A 7 2.48 -22.45 8.55
N TYR A 8 3.00 -21.53 9.35
CA TYR A 8 3.19 -20.13 8.95
C TYR A 8 4.63 -19.69 9.15
N ASP A 9 5.52 -20.24 8.33
CA ASP A 9 6.88 -19.72 8.07
C ASP A 9 6.83 -18.64 6.95
N ASP A 10 5.77 -17.82 6.91
CA ASP A 10 5.67 -16.73 5.95
C ASP A 10 6.34 -15.49 6.53
N VAL A 11 7.59 -15.29 6.09
CA VAL A 11 8.47 -14.17 6.43
C VAL A 11 7.86 -12.85 5.95
N LEU A 12 7.00 -12.27 6.79
CA LEU A 12 6.73 -10.84 6.80
C LEU A 12 8.04 -10.13 7.18
N TRP A 13 8.66 -9.45 6.23
CA TRP A 13 9.65 -8.42 6.52
C TRP A 13 8.92 -7.21 7.11
N LEU A 14 8.45 -7.38 8.35
CA LEU A 14 8.33 -6.27 9.27
C LEU A 14 9.74 -5.74 9.44
N PHE A 15 9.89 -4.42 9.30
CA PHE A 15 11.11 -3.71 9.68
C PHE A 15 11.45 -3.86 11.19
N ASP A 16 10.72 -4.72 11.93
CA ASP A 16 10.96 -5.18 13.30
C ASP A 16 11.89 -6.41 13.41
N TYR A 17 12.20 -7.15 12.33
CA TYR A 17 13.15 -8.28 12.40
C TYR A 17 14.64 -7.86 12.40
N THR A 18 14.94 -6.62 12.75
CA THR A 18 16.31 -6.14 13.04
C THR A 18 16.82 -6.56 14.41
N PHE A 19 16.03 -7.26 15.23
CA PHE A 19 16.48 -7.79 16.51
C PHE A 19 16.08 -9.26 16.65
N ASP A 20 16.97 -10.14 16.20
CA ASP A 20 17.00 -11.53 16.65
C ASP A 20 16.97 -11.55 18.19
N SER A 21 16.21 -12.46 18.79
CA SER A 21 16.20 -12.67 20.24
C SER A 21 17.57 -13.09 20.81
N GLN A 22 18.49 -13.58 19.97
CA GLN A 22 19.91 -13.78 20.30
C GLN A 22 20.74 -12.48 20.26
N PHE A 23 20.17 -11.40 19.70
CA PHE A 23 20.73 -10.05 19.62
C PHE A 23 20.37 -9.19 20.84
N ALA A 24 19.90 -9.79 21.94
CA ALA A 24 19.72 -9.11 23.23
C ALA A 24 21.04 -8.55 23.82
N ALA A 25 22.19 -8.89 23.22
CA ALA A 25 23.50 -8.35 23.56
C ALA A 25 23.96 -7.16 22.68
N PHE A 26 23.17 -6.74 21.68
CA PHE A 26 23.55 -5.60 20.83
C PHE A 26 23.07 -4.30 21.44
N SER A 27 23.99 -3.62 22.13
CA SER A 27 23.86 -2.20 22.39
C SER A 27 23.81 -1.47 21.06
N LEU A 28 22.72 -0.75 20.79
CA LEU A 28 22.65 0.23 19.70
C LEU A 28 23.94 1.06 19.76
N PRO A 29 24.69 1.21 18.65
CA PRO A 29 25.81 2.14 18.60
C PRO A 29 25.31 3.49 19.12
N SER A 30 26.07 4.12 20.02
CA SER A 30 25.75 5.43 20.58
C SER A 30 25.56 6.52 19.52
N GLU A 31 25.95 6.22 18.28
CA GLU A 31 25.72 7.03 17.10
C GLU A 31 24.71 6.30 16.20
N LEU A 32 23.42 6.47 16.49
CA LEU A 32 22.37 6.23 15.50
C LEU A 32 22.64 7.17 14.33
N HIS A 33 23.13 6.65 13.21
CA HIS A 33 23.15 7.40 11.96
C HIS A 33 21.70 7.65 11.56
N TYR A 34 21.18 8.83 11.91
CA TYR A 34 19.90 9.33 11.42
C TYR A 34 20.01 9.52 9.91
N VAL A 35 19.72 8.45 9.15
CA VAL A 35 19.41 8.61 7.73
C VAL A 35 18.08 9.36 7.71
N GLN A 36 18.11 10.61 7.25
CA GLN A 36 16.91 11.43 7.18
C GLN A 36 15.88 10.70 6.31
N THR A 37 14.81 10.20 6.93
CA THR A 37 13.62 9.76 6.22
C THR A 37 13.25 10.86 5.23
N PRO A 38 13.10 10.57 3.92
CA PRO A 38 12.59 11.54 2.98
C PRO A 38 11.34 12.18 3.57
N LEU A 39 11.31 13.51 3.60
CA LEU A 39 10.25 14.25 4.27
C LEU A 39 8.87 13.96 3.69
N THR A 40 8.83 13.51 2.42
CA THR A 40 7.61 13.22 1.66
C THR A 40 7.82 12.04 0.71
N ILE A 41 6.72 11.35 0.36
CA ILE A 41 6.71 10.38 -0.73
C ILE A 41 6.73 11.12 -2.08
N GLU A 42 7.80 10.91 -2.85
CA GLU A 42 7.85 11.18 -4.28
C GLU A 42 7.19 10.05 -5.07
N THR A 43 6.84 10.29 -6.34
CA THR A 43 6.01 9.41 -7.17
C THR A 43 6.68 8.08 -7.54
N GLY A 44 8.00 7.99 -7.49
CA GLY A 44 8.77 6.79 -7.84
C GLY A 44 8.92 5.76 -6.72
N CYS A 45 9.28 4.55 -7.11
CA CYS A 45 9.55 3.44 -6.20
C CYS A 45 10.68 3.71 -5.19
N PRO A 46 11.82 4.35 -5.53
CA PRO A 46 12.90 4.59 -4.58
C PRO A 46 12.45 5.33 -3.33
N SER A 47 11.57 6.31 -3.50
CA SER A 47 10.94 7.03 -2.40
C SER A 47 10.08 6.08 -1.58
N LEU A 48 9.16 5.32 -2.19
CA LEU A 48 8.25 4.40 -1.50
C LEU A 48 8.99 3.37 -0.64
N VAL A 49 10.07 2.78 -1.17
CA VAL A 49 10.77 1.67 -0.52
C VAL A 49 11.85 2.08 0.48
N TRP A 50 12.14 3.38 0.59
CA TRP A 50 13.09 3.90 1.58
C TRP A 50 12.75 3.37 2.99
N PRO A 51 13.74 2.98 3.81
CA PRO A 51 15.19 3.17 3.65
C PRO A 51 15.89 2.11 2.80
N LEU A 52 15.16 1.14 2.25
CA LEU A 52 15.75 0.14 1.39
C LEU A 52 16.15 0.79 0.05
N ASN A 53 17.39 0.57 -0.36
CA ASN A 53 17.83 0.97 -1.69
C ASN A 53 17.00 0.24 -2.77
N PHE A 54 16.60 0.95 -3.82
CA PHE A 54 15.71 0.39 -4.83
C PHE A 54 16.27 -0.82 -5.58
N ASP A 55 17.57 -0.86 -5.88
CA ASP A 55 18.20 -2.05 -6.49
C ASP A 55 18.12 -3.26 -5.56
N THR A 56 18.27 -3.04 -4.26
CA THR A 56 18.14 -4.10 -3.25
C THR A 56 16.70 -4.59 -3.17
N PHE A 57 15.73 -3.67 -3.18
CA PHE A 57 14.31 -4.01 -3.24
C PHE A 57 13.98 -4.84 -4.49
N ARG A 58 14.39 -4.40 -5.68
CA ARG A 58 14.12 -5.11 -6.93
C ARG A 58 14.69 -6.53 -6.94
N ARG A 59 15.92 -6.71 -6.45
CA ARG A 59 16.62 -8.01 -6.48
C ARG A 59 16.07 -9.00 -5.46
N ASN A 60 15.72 -8.52 -4.26
CA ASN A 60 15.51 -9.41 -3.10
C ASN A 60 14.07 -9.43 -2.55
N VAL A 61 13.23 -8.50 -2.99
CA VAL A 61 11.89 -8.28 -2.41
C VAL A 61 10.79 -8.29 -3.46
N TYR A 62 10.93 -7.46 -4.51
CA TYR A 62 9.91 -7.32 -5.55
C TYR A 62 9.55 -8.69 -6.17
N ASN A 63 8.24 -8.99 -6.25
CA ASN A 63 7.68 -10.27 -6.70
C ASN A 63 8.17 -11.53 -5.97
N GLN A 64 8.73 -11.37 -4.76
CA GLN A 64 9.28 -12.49 -3.99
C GLN A 64 8.75 -12.53 -2.56
N ARG A 65 8.56 -11.37 -1.92
CA ARG A 65 8.26 -11.27 -0.49
C ARG A 65 7.40 -10.06 -0.16
N ALA A 66 6.67 -10.13 0.94
CA ALA A 66 6.01 -8.97 1.54
C ALA A 66 7.05 -8.03 2.18
N PHE A 67 6.83 -6.72 2.06
CA PHE A 67 7.71 -5.68 2.60
C PHE A 67 6.90 -4.55 3.23
N ILE A 68 7.28 -4.16 4.45
CA ILE A 68 6.58 -3.13 5.23
C ILE A 68 7.59 -2.04 5.62
N VAL A 69 7.22 -0.78 5.38
CA VAL A 69 7.96 0.41 5.82
C VAL A 69 7.17 1.11 6.91
N HIS A 70 7.80 1.35 8.06
CA HIS A 70 7.24 2.17 9.14
C HIS A 70 7.79 3.60 9.02
N SER A 71 6.91 4.61 9.02
CA SER A 71 7.29 6.02 8.93
C SER A 71 6.28 6.92 9.63
N SER A 72 6.63 8.18 9.86
CA SER A 72 5.69 9.21 10.29
C SER A 72 4.63 9.48 9.24
N LYS A 73 3.46 9.97 9.70
CA LYS A 73 2.35 10.39 8.83
C LYS A 73 2.74 11.55 7.91
N ASP A 74 3.67 12.40 8.33
CA ASP A 74 4.13 13.55 7.55
C ASP A 74 4.72 13.15 6.20
N ARG A 75 5.34 11.96 6.12
CA ARG A 75 5.86 11.43 4.86
C ARG A 75 4.76 11.23 3.82
N LEU A 76 3.54 10.93 4.26
CA LEU A 76 2.39 10.73 3.38
C LEU A 76 1.72 12.05 2.98
N ARG A 77 2.14 13.22 3.47
CA ARG A 77 1.39 14.48 3.33
C ARG A 77 1.05 14.84 1.88
N VAL A 78 1.99 14.68 0.96
CA VAL A 78 1.76 14.98 -0.47
C VAL A 78 0.76 13.99 -1.08
N LEU A 79 0.98 12.69 -0.85
CA LEU A 79 0.09 11.63 -1.32
C LEU A 79 -1.31 11.77 -0.72
N ALA A 80 -1.41 12.14 0.56
CA ALA A 80 -2.67 12.40 1.23
C ALA A 80 -3.41 13.56 0.54
N GLY A 81 -2.73 14.68 0.27
CA GLY A 81 -3.32 15.81 -0.46
C GLY A 81 -3.80 15.45 -1.86
N ASP A 82 -3.00 14.67 -2.61
CA ASP A 82 -3.38 14.14 -3.93
C ASP A 82 -4.59 13.17 -3.83
N LEU A 83 -4.84 12.59 -2.65
CA LEU A 83 -6.00 11.73 -2.34
C LEU A 83 -7.03 12.47 -1.48
N HIS A 84 -7.14 13.79 -1.62
CA HIS A 84 -8.11 14.66 -0.94
C HIS A 84 -8.09 14.54 0.59
N ASP A 85 -6.89 14.38 1.17
CA ASP A 85 -6.66 14.13 2.60
C ASP A 85 -7.51 12.99 3.19
N PHE A 86 -7.84 12.01 2.33
CA PHE A 86 -8.71 10.89 2.63
C PHE A 86 -10.16 11.26 2.99
N ASP A 87 -10.65 12.42 2.54
CA ASP A 87 -12.05 12.79 2.63
C ASP A 87 -12.90 11.91 1.69
N VAL A 88 -13.59 10.93 2.26
CA VAL A 88 -14.31 9.90 1.51
C VAL A 88 -15.36 10.50 0.56
N GLU A 89 -16.06 11.57 0.95
CA GLU A 89 -17.09 12.18 0.10
C GLU A 89 -16.47 12.82 -1.14
N THR A 90 -15.37 13.55 -0.97
CA THR A 90 -14.61 14.15 -2.08
C THR A 90 -13.96 13.07 -2.95
N MET A 91 -13.42 12.00 -2.35
CA MET A 91 -12.83 10.90 -3.10
C MET A 91 -13.86 10.18 -3.96
N ILE A 92 -15.06 9.90 -3.44
CA ILE A 92 -16.15 9.30 -4.24
C ILE A 92 -16.56 10.22 -5.39
N ALA A 93 -16.59 11.53 -5.17
CA ALA A 93 -17.01 12.50 -6.18
C ALA A 93 -16.00 12.64 -7.34
N ASN A 94 -14.71 12.45 -7.07
CA ASN A 94 -13.62 12.65 -8.05
C ASN A 94 -13.02 11.34 -8.58
N ALA A 95 -13.38 10.18 -8.02
CA ALA A 95 -12.86 8.89 -8.44
C ALA A 95 -13.18 8.60 -9.91
N SER A 96 -12.21 8.04 -10.65
CA SER A 96 -12.47 7.56 -12.01
C SER A 96 -13.30 6.28 -12.04
N ARG A 97 -13.29 5.52 -10.95
CA ARG A 97 -14.06 4.29 -10.74
C ARG A 97 -14.22 4.05 -9.25
N THR A 98 -15.41 3.63 -8.83
CA THR A 98 -15.68 3.19 -7.46
C THR A 98 -16.30 1.80 -7.49
N VAL A 99 -15.76 0.88 -6.70
CA VAL A 99 -16.21 -0.51 -6.56
C VAL A 99 -16.59 -0.76 -5.11
N LEU A 100 -17.77 -1.31 -4.90
CA LEU A 100 -18.31 -1.69 -3.61
C LEU A 100 -17.88 -3.11 -3.30
N TRP A 101 -17.32 -3.37 -2.13
CA TRP A 101 -17.02 -4.72 -1.65
C TRP A 101 -17.90 -5.08 -0.46
N MET A 102 -18.55 -6.23 -0.54
CA MET A 102 -19.47 -6.71 0.48
C MET A 102 -19.36 -8.21 0.70
N ALA A 103 -19.51 -8.64 1.96
CA ALA A 103 -19.58 -10.05 2.29
C ALA A 103 -20.98 -10.60 1.99
N ASP A 104 -21.05 -11.67 1.21
CA ASP A 104 -22.27 -12.47 1.04
C ASP A 104 -22.67 -13.07 2.38
N GLN A 105 -23.82 -12.66 2.91
CA GLN A 105 -24.31 -13.13 4.20
C GLN A 105 -24.61 -14.64 4.24
N LYS A 106 -24.83 -15.28 3.09
CA LYS A 106 -25.14 -16.71 3.01
C LYS A 106 -23.90 -17.59 2.94
N ARG A 107 -22.89 -17.15 2.18
CA ARG A 107 -21.68 -17.95 1.89
C ARG A 107 -20.42 -17.45 2.59
N GLY A 108 -20.46 -16.25 3.17
CA GLY A 108 -19.28 -15.57 3.70
C GLY A 108 -18.26 -15.18 2.63
N GLN A 109 -18.62 -15.25 1.34
CA GLN A 109 -17.75 -14.92 0.22
C GLN A 109 -17.80 -13.43 -0.07
N MET A 110 -16.66 -12.81 -0.39
CA MET A 110 -16.64 -11.41 -0.83
C MET A 110 -17.19 -11.30 -2.25
N GLN A 111 -18.09 -10.35 -2.45
CA GLN A 111 -18.65 -9.95 -3.74
C GLN A 111 -18.37 -8.47 -3.98
N TYR A 112 -18.33 -8.09 -5.25
CA TYR A 112 -18.16 -6.69 -5.61
C TYR A 112 -19.18 -6.23 -6.65
N ILE A 113 -19.48 -4.94 -6.63
CA ILE A 113 -20.37 -4.27 -7.58
C ILE A 113 -19.72 -2.94 -7.96
N ASP A 114 -19.61 -2.66 -9.26
CA ASP A 114 -19.24 -1.33 -9.74
C ASP A 114 -20.34 -0.32 -9.37
N SER A 115 -19.95 0.75 -8.69
CA SER A 115 -20.90 1.79 -8.29
C SER A 115 -21.25 2.63 -9.52
N GLU A 116 -22.51 2.59 -9.93
CA GLU A 116 -22.99 3.37 -11.08
C GLU A 116 -23.13 4.88 -10.77
N SER A 117 -23.08 5.26 -9.48
CA SER A 117 -23.18 6.66 -9.06
C SER A 117 -22.47 6.94 -7.73
N ALA A 118 -22.11 8.20 -7.51
CA ALA A 118 -21.58 8.66 -6.22
C ALA A 118 -22.59 8.47 -5.07
N ALA A 119 -23.89 8.67 -5.34
CA ALA A 119 -24.94 8.50 -4.34
C ALA A 119 -25.03 7.05 -3.83
N MET A 120 -24.93 6.07 -4.74
CA MET A 120 -24.89 4.65 -4.37
C MET A 120 -23.67 4.35 -3.49
N ALA A 121 -22.48 4.79 -3.89
CA ALA A 121 -21.25 4.61 -3.11
C ALA A 121 -21.35 5.17 -1.70
N GLN A 122 -21.89 6.39 -1.55
CA GLN A 122 -22.09 7.04 -0.25
C GLN A 122 -23.06 6.26 0.64
N VAL A 123 -24.19 5.79 0.09
CA VAL A 123 -25.17 4.99 0.84
C VAL A 123 -24.55 3.67 1.30
N CYS A 124 -23.84 2.97 0.41
CA CYS A 124 -23.20 1.70 0.74
C CYS A 124 -22.08 1.88 1.78
N TYR A 125 -21.28 2.94 1.69
CA TYR A 125 -20.28 3.26 2.69
C TYR A 125 -20.90 3.53 4.07
N ARG A 126 -21.97 4.33 4.13
CA ARG A 126 -22.73 4.58 5.36
C ARG A 126 -23.38 3.30 5.92
N ALA A 127 -23.68 2.33 5.08
CA ALA A 127 -24.16 1.00 5.48
C ALA A 127 -23.04 0.06 5.99
N GLY A 128 -21.78 0.51 5.99
CA GLY A 128 -20.63 -0.25 6.49
C GLY A 128 -19.95 -1.14 5.45
N HIS A 129 -20.25 -0.96 4.16
CA HIS A 129 -19.53 -1.64 3.09
C HIS A 129 -18.17 -0.98 2.82
N SER A 130 -17.21 -1.79 2.37
CA SER A 130 -15.89 -1.29 1.96
C SER A 130 -15.95 -0.72 0.56
N LEU A 131 -15.27 0.39 0.33
CA LEU A 131 -15.10 1.00 -0.98
C LEU A 131 -13.68 0.78 -1.48
N TYR A 132 -13.57 0.36 -2.72
CA TYR A 132 -12.34 0.46 -3.52
C TYR A 132 -12.54 1.59 -4.53
N PHE A 133 -11.59 2.50 -4.65
CA PHE A 133 -11.66 3.60 -5.59
C PHE A 133 -10.37 3.67 -6.40
N ASN A 134 -10.51 3.95 -7.69
CA ASN A 134 -9.41 4.49 -8.48
C ASN A 134 -9.47 6.01 -8.32
N PRO A 135 -8.35 6.69 -7.98
CA PRO A 135 -8.27 8.15 -7.95
C PRO A 135 -8.66 8.77 -9.30
N ASP A 136 -8.63 10.10 -9.42
CA ASP A 136 -8.78 10.72 -10.74
C ASP A 136 -7.63 10.29 -11.70
N GLN A 137 -7.84 10.47 -13.01
CA GLN A 137 -6.89 10.00 -14.02
C GLN A 137 -5.53 10.72 -13.96
N GLU A 138 -5.50 11.97 -13.50
CA GLU A 138 -4.26 12.74 -13.38
C GLU A 138 -3.39 12.19 -12.25
N THR A 139 -4.00 11.98 -11.08
CA THR A 139 -3.35 11.33 -9.94
C THR A 139 -2.87 9.92 -10.29
N GLN A 140 -3.71 9.12 -10.95
CA GLN A 140 -3.32 7.78 -11.41
C GLN A 140 -2.10 7.83 -12.34
N ARG A 141 -2.13 8.68 -13.38
CA ARG A 141 -1.00 8.81 -14.32
C ARG A 141 0.26 9.24 -13.60
N ARG A 142 0.17 10.22 -12.70
CA ARG A 142 1.30 10.77 -11.96
C ARG A 142 2.07 9.71 -11.16
N TYR A 143 1.36 8.85 -10.42
CA TYR A 143 2.00 7.84 -9.59
C TYR A 143 2.30 6.56 -10.36
N ILE A 144 1.32 6.03 -11.10
CA ILE A 144 1.46 4.71 -11.72
C ILE A 144 2.49 4.76 -12.86
N SER A 145 2.55 5.82 -13.67
CA SER A 145 3.56 5.89 -14.74
C SER A 145 5.00 5.90 -14.19
N ALA A 146 5.26 6.65 -13.11
CA ALA A 146 6.58 6.65 -12.46
C ALA A 146 6.94 5.29 -11.86
N ILE A 147 5.99 4.63 -11.19
CA ILE A 147 6.18 3.29 -10.62
C ILE A 147 6.43 2.26 -11.74
N CYS A 148 5.66 2.32 -12.83
CA CYS A 148 5.84 1.43 -13.97
C CYS A 148 7.21 1.62 -14.63
N GLU A 149 7.65 2.86 -14.84
CA GLU A 149 8.96 3.17 -15.39
C GLU A 149 10.09 2.58 -14.53
N ASP A 150 10.03 2.80 -13.21
CA ASP A 150 11.01 2.28 -12.25
C ASP A 150 11.08 0.75 -12.25
N LEU A 151 9.93 0.09 -12.36
CA LEU A 151 9.82 -1.37 -12.37
C LEU A 151 10.07 -1.98 -13.76
N GLY A 152 10.17 -1.17 -14.82
CA GLY A 152 10.28 -1.63 -16.20
C GLY A 152 9.01 -2.30 -16.72
N MET A 153 7.84 -1.85 -16.27
CA MET A 153 6.52 -2.32 -16.69
C MET A 153 5.92 -1.39 -17.76
N ASP A 154 5.14 -1.94 -18.68
CA ASP A 154 4.39 -1.15 -19.64
C ASP A 154 3.08 -0.64 -19.00
N PHE A 155 2.96 0.69 -18.90
CA PHE A 155 1.79 1.35 -18.34
C PHE A 155 0.52 1.13 -19.16
N THR A 156 0.63 0.99 -20.49
CA THR A 156 -0.54 0.83 -21.36
C THR A 156 -1.22 -0.53 -21.16
N ALA A 157 -0.45 -1.57 -20.89
CA ALA A 157 -0.97 -2.89 -20.53
C ALA A 157 -1.65 -2.93 -19.14
N ALA A 158 -1.29 -2.01 -18.24
CA ALA A 158 -1.82 -1.96 -16.86
C ALA A 158 -3.18 -1.26 -16.75
N ILE A 159 -3.51 -0.34 -17.66
CA ILE A 159 -4.82 0.35 -17.67
C ILE A 159 -5.92 -0.52 -18.27
N ASP A 160 -5.61 -1.31 -19.31
CA ASP A 160 -6.61 -2.10 -20.06
C ASP A 160 -7.14 -3.33 -19.29
N GLY A 161 -6.50 -3.71 -18.18
CA GLY A 161 -6.91 -4.84 -17.33
C GLY A 161 -7.71 -4.46 -16.07
N GLY A 162 -8.05 -3.18 -15.91
CA GLY A 162 -8.74 -2.64 -14.73
C GLY A 162 -10.23 -2.98 -14.69
#